data_AF-A0A0C9M7D9-F1
#
_entry.id   AF-A0A0C9M7D9-F1
#
_cell.length_a   1.000
_cell.length_b   1.000
_cell.length_c   1.000
_cell.angle_alpha   90.00
_cell.angle_beta   90.00
_cell.angle_gamma   90.00
#
_symmetry.space_group_name_H-M   'P 1'
#
loop_
_entity.id
_entity.type
_entity.pdbx_description
1 polymer ?
#
loop_
_entity_poly.entity_id
_entity_poly.type
_entity_poly.pdbx_seq_one_letter_code
_entity_poly.pdbx_strand_id
1 'polypeptide(L)'
;MCRAQVGWTGPGRLEICSFSGHKIYPAKGKTYVRVDSRVSTFRFINGKAASYFLQRLNPRKIRWTVIYRRLNKKGMTEEVQKKRSRRTGSQAKVSKQQAKGFAPKAAATSR
;
A
#
# COMPACT_ATOMS: atom_id res chain seq x y z
N MET A 1 -17.76 38.29 2.98
CA MET A 1 -17.15 37.51 1.88
C MET A 1 -17.18 36.04 2.25
N CYS A 2 -18.22 35.33 1.82
CA CYS A 2 -18.42 33.91 2.11
C CYS A 2 -17.40 33.06 1.36
N ARG A 3 -16.56 32.32 2.10
CA ARG A 3 -15.76 31.23 1.54
C ARG A 3 -16.75 30.15 1.09
N ALA A 4 -16.99 30.07 -0.21
CA ALA A 4 -17.70 28.96 -0.82
C ALA A 4 -16.88 27.69 -0.57
N GLN A 5 -17.36 26.87 0.36
CA GLN A 5 -16.85 25.54 0.63
C GLN A 5 -17.34 24.64 -0.51
N VAL A 6 -16.59 24.61 -1.62
CA VAL A 6 -16.85 23.68 -2.72
C VAL A 6 -16.74 22.25 -2.18
N GLY A 7 -17.86 21.54 -2.24
CA GLY A 7 -18.03 20.23 -1.64
C GLY A 7 -16.98 19.25 -2.11
N TRP A 8 -16.39 18.54 -1.15
CA TRP A 8 -15.59 17.35 -1.41
C TRP A 8 -16.50 16.29 -2.00
N THR A 9 -16.55 16.17 -3.33
CA THR A 9 -17.08 14.97 -3.96
C THR A 9 -16.20 13.81 -3.48
N GLY A 10 -16.75 12.92 -2.65
CA GLY A 10 -16.04 11.78 -2.11
C GLY A 10 -15.37 10.96 -3.22
N PRO A 11 -14.29 10.21 -2.92
CA PRO A 11 -13.57 9.47 -3.94
C PRO A 11 -14.52 8.47 -4.60
N GLY A 12 -14.87 8.72 -5.86
CA GLY A 12 -15.68 7.81 -6.67
C GLY A 12 -15.10 6.40 -6.61
N ARG A 13 -15.95 5.37 -6.69
CA ARG A 13 -15.54 3.96 -6.57
C ARG A 13 -14.42 3.66 -7.57
N LEU A 14 -13.22 3.38 -7.04
CA LEU A 14 -12.04 3.05 -7.83
C LEU A 14 -12.03 1.56 -8.13
N GLU A 15 -12.20 1.22 -9.40
CA GLU A 15 -12.11 -0.15 -9.87
C GLU A 15 -10.64 -0.54 -10.08
N ILE A 16 -10.33 -1.84 -10.02
CA ILE A 16 -8.97 -2.34 -10.24
C ILE A 16 -8.92 -3.12 -11.55
N CYS A 17 -7.90 -2.84 -12.36
CA CYS A 17 -7.64 -3.60 -13.58
C CYS A 17 -7.28 -5.05 -13.24
N SER A 18 -8.03 -6.01 -13.78
CA SER A 18 -7.83 -7.45 -13.50
C SER A 18 -6.47 -7.95 -13.98
N PHE A 19 -5.99 -7.44 -15.13
CA PHE A 19 -4.70 -7.87 -15.70
C PHE A 19 -3.50 -7.18 -15.06
N SER A 20 -3.52 -5.85 -14.98
CA SER A 20 -2.33 -5.07 -14.63
C SER A 20 -2.29 -4.65 -13.16
N GLY A 21 -3.38 -4.77 -12.41
CA GLY A 21 -3.48 -4.34 -11.00
C GLY A 21 -3.46 -2.82 -10.78
N HIS A 22 -3.64 -2.02 -11.83
CA HIS A 22 -3.69 -0.56 -11.74
C HIS A 22 -5.11 -0.08 -11.39
N LYS A 23 -5.20 1.06 -10.69
CA LYS A 23 -6.47 1.71 -10.36
C LYS A 23 -7.09 2.34 -11.61
N ILE A 24 -8.40 2.15 -11.78
CA ILE A 24 -9.21 2.66 -12.88
C ILE A 24 -10.19 3.67 -12.29
N TYR A 25 -10.09 4.91 -12.78
CA TYR A 25 -11.06 5.96 -12.48
C TYR A 25 -12.34 5.74 -13.29
N PRO A 26 -13.50 6.16 -12.78
CA PRO A 26 -14.76 6.11 -13.51
C PRO A 26 -14.62 6.76 -14.90
N ALA A 27 -15.38 6.26 -15.88
CA ALA A 27 -15.30 6.60 -17.32
C ALA A 27 -14.01 6.18 -18.07
N LYS A 28 -13.03 5.54 -17.42
CA LYS A 28 -11.81 5.05 -18.10
C LYS A 28 -11.86 3.55 -18.41
N GLY A 29 -11.33 3.17 -19.57
CA GLY A 29 -11.08 1.78 -19.92
C GLY A 29 -12.32 1.00 -20.37
N LYS A 30 -12.16 -0.30 -20.60
CA LYS A 30 -13.20 -1.18 -21.17
C LYS A 30 -13.45 -2.42 -20.31
N THR A 31 -14.69 -2.90 -20.36
CA THR A 31 -15.13 -4.09 -19.63
C THR A 31 -15.30 -5.23 -20.62
N TYR A 32 -14.70 -6.37 -20.34
CA TYR A 32 -14.88 -7.59 -21.10
C TYR A 32 -15.64 -8.59 -20.24
N VAL A 33 -16.73 -9.13 -20.78
CA VAL A 33 -17.56 -10.11 -20.08
C VAL A 33 -17.43 -11.46 -20.77
N ARG A 34 -17.04 -12.50 -20.03
CA ARG A 34 -17.02 -13.90 -20.49
C ARG A 34 -18.25 -14.61 -19.95
N VAL A 35 -18.90 -15.43 -20.79
CA VAL A 35 -20.19 -16.06 -20.46
C VAL A 35 -20.07 -17.22 -19.46
N ASP A 36 -18.95 -17.96 -19.41
CA ASP A 36 -18.92 -19.27 -18.74
C ASP A 36 -18.32 -19.32 -17.31
N SER A 37 -17.91 -18.20 -16.71
CA SER A 37 -17.19 -18.25 -15.41
C SER A 37 -17.63 -17.19 -14.40
N ARG A 38 -17.59 -17.54 -13.10
CA ARG A 38 -17.99 -16.68 -11.96
C ARG A 38 -17.24 -15.34 -11.90
N VAL A 39 -16.05 -15.26 -12.50
CA VAL A 39 -15.31 -13.99 -12.71
C VAL A 39 -15.51 -13.58 -14.16
N SER A 40 -16.76 -13.39 -14.56
CA SER A 40 -17.14 -13.08 -15.94
C SER A 40 -16.66 -11.68 -16.32
N THR A 41 -16.60 -10.74 -15.38
CA THR A 41 -16.32 -9.32 -15.64
C THR A 41 -14.85 -8.97 -15.45
N PHE A 42 -14.16 -8.69 -16.54
CA PHE A 42 -12.78 -8.20 -16.55
C PHE A 42 -12.74 -6.71 -16.88
N ARG A 43 -12.23 -5.89 -15.96
CA ARG A 43 -12.01 -4.46 -16.19
C ARG A 43 -10.58 -4.22 -16.68
N PHE A 44 -10.43 -3.49 -17.79
CA PHE A 44 -9.13 -3.12 -18.36
C PHE A 44 -8.97 -1.61 -18.42
N ILE A 45 -7.79 -1.13 -18.03
CA ILE A 45 -7.45 0.30 -18.08
C ILE A 45 -7.19 0.81 -19.51
N ASN A 46 -6.44 0.03 -20.31
CA ASN A 46 -5.94 0.42 -21.64
C ASN A 46 -6.13 -0.73 -22.65
N GLY A 47 -6.08 -0.41 -23.95
CA GLY A 47 -6.10 -1.40 -25.04
C GLY A 47 -4.97 -2.43 -24.94
N LYS A 48 -3.78 -2.03 -24.47
CA LYS A 48 -2.63 -2.93 -24.23
C LYS A 48 -2.97 -4.08 -23.29
N ALA A 49 -3.65 -3.80 -22.18
CA ALA A 49 -4.03 -4.84 -21.21
C ALA A 49 -5.05 -5.82 -21.79
N ALA A 50 -5.97 -5.32 -22.61
CA ALA A 50 -6.95 -6.16 -23.28
C ALA A 50 -6.33 -7.02 -24.40
N SER A 51 -5.40 -6.48 -25.19
CA SER A 51 -4.70 -7.24 -26.23
C SER A 51 -3.96 -8.44 -25.65
N TYR A 52 -3.19 -8.24 -24.56
CA TYR A 52 -2.53 -9.36 -23.88
C TYR A 52 -3.48 -10.36 -23.26
N PHE A 53 -4.64 -9.91 -22.78
CA PHE A 53 -5.68 -10.80 -22.26
C PHE A 53 -6.28 -11.68 -23.37
N LEU A 54 -6.55 -11.11 -24.55
CA LEU A 54 -7.04 -11.86 -25.71
C LEU A 54 -6.01 -12.87 -26.21
N GLN A 55 -4.72 -12.50 -26.18
CA GLN A 55 -3.60 -13.39 -26.48
C GLN A 55 -3.36 -14.46 -25.40
N ARG A 56 -4.15 -14.49 -24.31
CA ARG A 56 -4.02 -15.42 -23.18
C ARG A 56 -2.64 -15.40 -22.51
N LEU A 57 -1.99 -14.25 -22.50
CA LEU A 57 -0.72 -14.11 -21.81
C LEU A 57 -0.90 -14.04 -20.30
N ASN A 58 0.01 -14.66 -19.58
CA ASN A 58 -0.01 -14.69 -18.12
C ASN A 58 0.59 -13.40 -17.53
N PRO A 59 -0.14 -12.62 -16.71
CA PRO A 59 0.35 -11.38 -16.09
C PRO A 59 1.63 -11.59 -15.27
N ARG A 60 1.81 -12.80 -14.72
CA ARG A 60 2.98 -13.19 -13.90
C ARG A 60 4.31 -13.17 -14.67
N LYS A 61 4.27 -13.26 -16.01
CA LYS A 61 5.47 -13.20 -16.86
C LYS A 61 5.74 -11.79 -17.38
N ILE A 62 4.76 -10.87 -17.30
CA ILE A 62 4.86 -9.55 -17.89
C ILE A 62 5.39 -8.53 -16.88
N ARG A 63 6.62 -8.07 -17.14
CA ARG A 63 7.44 -7.24 -16.25
C ARG A 63 6.82 -5.93 -15.76
N TRP A 64 6.00 -5.28 -16.59
CA TRP A 64 5.39 -3.97 -16.31
C TRP A 64 4.13 -4.06 -15.44
N THR A 65 3.58 -5.26 -15.23
CA THR A 65 2.37 -5.42 -14.40
C THR A 65 2.69 -5.27 -12.91
N VAL A 66 1.70 -4.83 -12.13
CA VAL A 66 1.82 -4.78 -10.67
C VAL A 66 1.93 -6.19 -10.09
N ILE A 67 1.26 -7.18 -10.71
CA ILE A 67 1.31 -8.58 -10.30
C ILE A 67 2.74 -9.13 -10.35
N TYR A 68 3.44 -8.94 -11.48
CA TYR A 68 4.85 -9.32 -11.60
C TYR A 68 5.70 -8.64 -10.51
N ARG A 69 5.53 -7.33 -10.31
CA ARG A 69 6.33 -6.59 -9.32
C ARG A 69 6.13 -7.09 -7.90
N ARG A 70 4.90 -7.43 -7.52
CA ARG A 70 4.58 -8.03 -6.20
C ARG A 70 5.23 -9.40 -6.02
N LEU A 71 5.17 -10.26 -7.03
CA LEU A 71 5.80 -11.58 -6.99
C LEU A 71 7.33 -11.49 -6.84
N ASN A 72 7.95 -10.58 -7.59
CA ASN A 72 9.39 -10.36 -7.55
C ASN A 72 9.85 -9.40 -6.45
N LYS A 73 8.98 -9.03 -5.50
CA LYS A 73 9.26 -8.14 -4.36
C LYS A 73 9.87 -6.79 -4.75
N LYS A 74 9.55 -6.28 -5.95
CA LYS A 74 10.08 -5.03 -6.48
C LYS A 74 9.23 -3.86 -6.00
N GLY A 75 9.80 -2.97 -5.18
CA GLY A 75 9.14 -1.76 -4.68
C GLY A 75 8.22 -1.98 -3.47
N MET A 76 8.47 -3.02 -2.66
CA MET A 76 7.68 -3.34 -1.44
C MET A 76 8.29 -2.77 -0.16
N THR A 77 9.25 -1.85 -0.25
CA THR A 77 9.98 -1.30 0.90
C THR A 77 9.04 -0.58 1.89
N GLU A 78 8.09 0.21 1.40
CA GLU A 78 7.20 1.03 2.24
C GLU A 78 6.10 0.22 2.97
N GLU A 79 5.49 -0.75 2.28
CA GLU A 79 4.45 -1.62 2.87
C GLU A 79 5.04 -2.57 3.93
N VAL A 80 6.27 -3.05 3.71
CA VAL A 80 6.98 -3.91 4.66
C VAL A 80 7.40 -3.13 5.91
N GLN A 81 7.89 -1.89 5.78
CA GLN A 81 8.25 -1.06 6.92
C GLN A 81 7.06 -0.77 7.85
N LYS A 82 5.88 -0.45 7.30
CA LYS A 82 4.66 -0.25 8.13
C LYS A 82 4.17 -1.51 8.81
N LYS A 83 4.34 -2.69 8.20
CA LYS A 83 4.04 -3.97 8.86
C LYS A 83 5.04 -4.28 9.99
N ARG A 84 6.31 -3.90 9.82
CA ARG A 84 7.35 -4.11 10.83
C ARG A 84 7.18 -3.18 12.03
N SER A 85 6.87 -1.90 11.80
CA SER A 85 6.63 -0.92 12.89
C SER A 85 5.41 -1.24 13.75
N ARG A 86 4.35 -1.82 13.15
CA ARG A 86 3.16 -2.29 13.90
C ARG A 86 3.45 -3.50 14.80
N ARG A 87 4.38 -4.38 14.42
CA ARG A 87 4.78 -5.54 15.24
C ARG A 87 5.62 -5.14 16.46
N THR A 88 6.40 -4.07 16.34
CA THR A 88 7.20 -3.52 17.45
C THR A 88 6.36 -2.69 18.44
N GLY A 89 5.18 -2.19 18.05
CA GLY A 89 4.30 -1.42 18.93
C GLY A 89 3.59 -2.25 20.02
N SER A 90 3.59 -3.57 19.93
CA SER A 90 2.92 -4.47 20.89
C SER A 90 3.86 -5.13 21.90
N GLN A 91 5.17 -4.87 21.86
CA GLN A 91 6.19 -5.55 22.68
C GLN A 91 6.92 -4.63 23.68
N ALA A 92 6.42 -3.41 23.91
CA ALA A 92 7.12 -2.42 24.76
C ALA A 92 6.21 -1.81 25.83
N LYS A 93 5.81 -2.62 26.84
CA LYS A 93 5.41 -2.13 28.17
C LYS A 93 5.73 -3.17 29.25
N VAL A 94 7.00 -3.33 29.60
CA VAL A 94 7.40 -3.84 30.93
C VAL A 94 8.45 -2.87 31.50
N SER A 95 7.97 -2.11 32.48
CA SER A 95 8.67 -1.37 33.55
C SER A 95 10.01 -0.69 33.25
N LYS A 96 9.99 0.64 33.20
CA LYS A 96 11.14 1.52 33.46
C LYS A 96 10.96 2.16 34.84
N GLN A 97 11.63 1.64 35.86
CA GLN A 97 11.84 2.20 37.21
C GLN A 97 13.20 1.65 37.68
N GLN A 98 14.24 2.37 38.12
CA GLN A 98 14.44 3.75 38.55
C GLN A 98 15.86 4.21 38.18
N ALA A 99 16.02 5.51 37.87
CA ALA A 99 17.29 6.21 37.95
C ALA A 99 17.10 7.38 38.93
N LYS A 100 17.76 7.30 40.09
CA LYS A 100 18.05 8.39 41.04
C LYS A 100 19.32 7.93 41.77
N GLY A 101 20.44 8.63 41.85
CA GLY A 101 20.91 9.89 41.29
C GLY A 101 22.36 9.99 41.78
N PHE A 102 23.30 10.19 40.87
CA PHE A 102 24.69 10.49 41.22
C PHE A 102 24.78 12.01 41.37
N ALA A 103 25.19 12.49 42.54
CA ALA A 103 25.69 13.84 42.71
C ALA A 103 26.98 13.78 43.55
N PRO A 104 28.11 14.28 43.03
CA PRO A 104 29.38 14.28 43.74
C PRO A 104 29.44 15.46 44.71
N LYS A 105 30.05 15.26 45.88
CA LYS A 105 30.55 16.37 46.69
C LYS A 105 31.97 16.06 47.16
N ALA A 106 32.92 16.80 46.58
CA ALA A 106 34.24 16.97 47.14
C ALA A 106 34.20 18.10 48.18
N ALA A 107 34.85 17.90 49.33
CA ALA A 107 35.54 18.95 50.09
C ALA A 107 36.38 18.29 51.20
N ALA A 108 37.64 18.70 51.26
CA ALA A 108 38.64 18.32 52.25
C ALA A 108 38.34 18.88 53.64
N THR A 109 38.75 18.17 54.70
CA THR A 109 39.33 18.79 55.92
C THR A 109 40.06 17.73 56.75
N SER A 110 41.17 18.15 57.36
CA SER A 110 42.16 17.37 58.09
C SER A 110 41.75 16.96 59.51
N ARG A 111 42.25 15.81 59.97
CA ARG A 111 43.21 15.66 61.10
C ARG A 111 43.63 14.20 61.23
#